data_AF-A0A6N8Z7B5-F1
#
_entry.id   AF-A0A6N8Z7B5-F1
#
_cell.length_a   1.000
_cell.length_b   1.000
_cell.length_c   1.000
_cell.angle_alpha   90.00
_cell.angle_beta   90.00
_cell.angle_gamma   90.00
#
_symmetry.space_group_name_H-M   'P 1'
#
loop_
_entity.id
_entity.type
_entity.pdbx_description
1 polymer ?
#
loop_
_entity_poly.entity_id
_entity_poly.type
_entity_poly.pdbx_seq_one_letter_code
_entity_poly.pdbx_strand_id
1 'polypeptide(L)' 'MPNQLSPKERMVCVLAALMARGHWKQLRRYIRYALNMGFNQREICEVFAQAGWYRGWPHVEDALEQARDVFAESNA' A
#
# COMPACT_ATOMS: atom_id res chain seq x y z
N MET A 1 -2.11 -27.60 -1.06
CA MET A 1 -3.18 -26.59 -0.88
C MET A 1 -3.20 -25.71 -2.11
N PRO A 2 -4.29 -25.63 -2.89
CA PRO A 2 -4.40 -24.67 -3.97
C PRO A 2 -4.30 -23.24 -3.42
N ASN A 3 -3.76 -22.34 -4.23
CA ASN A 3 -3.53 -20.96 -3.83
C ASN A 3 -4.86 -20.19 -3.80
N GLN A 4 -5.47 -20.05 -2.62
CA GLN A 4 -6.82 -19.48 -2.46
C GLN A 4 -6.87 -17.95 -2.62
N LEU A 5 -5.73 -17.27 -2.50
CA LEU A 5 -5.63 -15.84 -2.76
C LEU A 5 -4.96 -15.59 -4.11
N SER A 6 -5.46 -14.62 -4.84
CA SER A 6 -4.79 -14.05 -6.00
C SER A 6 -3.55 -13.25 -5.60
N PRO A 7 -2.62 -12.98 -6.53
CA PRO A 7 -1.50 -12.07 -6.27
C PRO A 7 -1.95 -10.68 -5.82
N LYS A 8 -3.04 -10.13 -6.39
CA LYS A 8 -3.60 -8.82 -5.99
C LYS A 8 -4.11 -8.85 -4.55
N GLU A 9 -4.87 -9.87 -4.16
CA GLU A 9 -5.38 -9.98 -2.77
C GLU A 9 -4.24 -10.08 -1.76
N ARG A 10 -3.17 -10.82 -2.08
CA ARG A 10 -1.96 -10.83 -1.23
C ARG A 10 -1.30 -9.46 -1.13
N MET A 11 -1.24 -8.70 -2.22
CA MET A 11 -0.64 -7.36 -2.20
C MET A 11 -1.43 -6.40 -1.30
N VAL A 12 -2.76 -6.48 -1.32
CA VAL A 12 -3.63 -5.72 -0.40
C VAL A 12 -3.24 -6.00 1.05
N CYS A 13 -3.10 -7.28 1.43
CA CYS A 13 -2.68 -7.65 2.78
C CYS A 13 -1.30 -7.10 3.15
N VAL A 14 -0.35 -7.13 2.22
CA VAL A 14 1.01 -6.62 2.45
C VAL A 14 1.00 -5.11 2.66
N LEU A 15 0.32 -4.36 1.79
CA LEU A 15 0.22 -2.89 1.89
C LEU A 15 -0.45 -2.47 3.20
N ALA A 16 -1.57 -3.11 3.56
CA ALA A 16 -2.27 -2.85 4.81
C ALA A 16 -1.39 -3.13 6.03
N ALA A 17 -0.69 -4.27 6.05
CA ALA A 17 0.16 -4.66 7.18
C ALA A 17 1.39 -3.74 7.33
N LEU A 18 2.04 -3.37 6.23
CA LEU A 18 3.21 -2.49 6.26
C LEU A 18 2.83 -1.07 6.68
N MET A 19 1.69 -0.56 6.20
CA MET A 19 1.16 0.73 6.65
C MET A 19 0.82 0.70 8.14
N ALA A 20 0.02 -0.29 8.57
CA ALA A 20 -0.43 -0.38 9.96
C ALA A 20 0.75 -0.48 10.95
N ARG A 21 1.86 -1.10 10.54
CA ARG A 21 3.06 -1.24 11.36
C ARG A 21 4.07 -0.09 11.23
N GLY A 22 3.85 0.87 10.35
CA GLY A 22 4.79 1.96 10.11
C GLY A 22 6.11 1.54 9.46
N HIS A 23 6.10 0.45 8.68
CA HIS A 23 7.30 -0.05 8.01
C HIS A 23 7.55 0.71 6.69
N TRP A 24 7.81 2.02 6.78
CA TRP A 24 7.78 2.96 5.64
C TRP A 24 8.75 2.64 4.50
N LYS A 25 9.98 2.21 4.83
CA LYS A 25 10.98 1.82 3.82
C LYS A 25 10.48 0.65 2.96
N GLN A 26 9.87 -0.34 3.59
CA GLN A 26 9.29 -1.49 2.91
C GLN A 26 8.00 -1.09 2.18
N LEU A 27 7.16 -0.27 2.81
CA LEU A 27 5.92 0.22 2.22
C LEU A 27 6.19 0.88 0.86
N ARG A 28 7.15 1.81 0.78
CA ARG A 28 7.56 2.44 -0.50
C ARG A 28 7.94 1.42 -1.57
N ARG A 29 8.70 0.39 -1.21
CA ARG A 29 9.09 -0.69 -2.15
C ARG A 29 7.88 -1.48 -2.65
N TYR A 30 6.95 -1.82 -1.76
CA TYR A 30 5.76 -2.59 -2.11
C TYR A 30 4.71 -1.76 -2.85
N ILE A 31 4.66 -0.44 -2.65
CA ILE A 31 3.87 0.47 -3.49
C ILE A 31 4.34 0.39 -4.95
N ARG A 32 5.66 0.45 -5.20
CA ARG A 32 6.22 0.27 -6.57
C ARG A 32 5.85 -1.10 -7.16
N TYR A 33 5.93 -2.16 -6.37
CA TYR A 33 5.51 -3.49 -6.83
C TYR A 33 4.01 -3.60 -7.09
N ALA A 34 3.17 -2.93 -6.31
CA ALA A 34 1.74 -2.88 -6.54
C ALA A 34 1.41 -2.18 -7.86
N LEU A 35 2.04 -1.03 -8.15
CA LEU A 35 1.90 -0.33 -9.42
C LEU A 35 2.29 -1.21 -10.61
N ASN A 36 3.44 -1.90 -10.52
CA ASN A 36 3.89 -2.84 -11.57
C ASN A 36 2.95 -4.05 -11.74
N MET A 37 2.20 -4.41 -10.69
CA MET A 37 1.17 -5.45 -10.72
C MET A 37 -0.17 -4.95 -11.28
N GLY A 38 -0.25 -3.69 -11.71
CA GLY A 38 -1.46 -3.08 -12.25
C GLY A 38 -2.44 -2.61 -11.18
N PHE A 39 -1.96 -2.25 -9.98
CA PHE A 39 -2.73 -1.36 -9.10
C PHE A 39 -2.67 0.06 -9.65
N ASN A 40 -3.78 0.78 -9.56
CA ASN A 40 -3.78 2.22 -9.70
C ASN A 40 -3.53 2.90 -8.34
N GLN A 41 -3.15 4.17 -8.38
CA GLN A 41 -2.83 4.95 -7.18
C GLN A 41 -4.01 5.01 -6.18
N ARG A 42 -5.24 5.06 -6.69
CA ARG A 42 -6.46 5.13 -5.88
C ARG A 42 -6.71 3.82 -5.12
N GLU A 43 -6.53 2.66 -5.76
CA GLU A 43 -6.65 1.35 -5.09
C GLU A 43 -5.67 1.26 -3.90
N ILE A 44 -4.43 1.77 -4.07
CA ILE A 44 -3.43 1.79 -2.99
C ILE A 44 -3.90 2.70 -1.83
N CYS A 45 -4.41 3.89 -2.13
CA CYS A 45 -4.95 4.81 -1.12
C CYS A 45 -6.17 4.21 -0.39
N GLU A 46 -7.05 3.50 -1.10
CA GLU A 46 -8.22 2.83 -0.52
C GLU A 46 -7.82 1.73 0.47
N VAL A 47 -6.75 0.98 0.20
CA VAL A 47 -6.19 0.01 1.16
C VAL A 47 -5.74 0.70 2.45
N PHE A 48 -5.07 1.87 2.34
CA PHE A 48 -4.64 2.62 3.52
C PHE A 48 -5.81 3.21 4.30
N ALA A 49 -6.79 3.78 3.60
CA ALA A 49 -8.01 4.29 4.23
C ALA A 49 -8.75 3.19 5.00
N GLN A 50 -8.90 2.00 4.42
CA GLN A 50 -9.52 0.86 5.10
C GLN A 50 -8.73 0.43 6.34
N ALA A 51 -7.40 0.39 6.24
CA ALA A 51 -6.54 0.04 7.37
C ALA A 51 -6.49 1.14 8.46
N GLY A 52 -6.84 2.38 8.10
CA GLY A 52 -7.01 3.51 9.01
C GLY A 52 -8.01 3.25 10.13
N TRP A 53 -9.08 2.49 9.86
CA TRP A 53 -10.05 2.09 10.89
C TRP A 53 -9.44 1.25 12.02
N TYR A 54 -8.37 0.49 11.73
CA TYR A 54 -7.75 -0.42 12.70
C TYR A 54 -6.48 0.15 13.35
N ARG A 55 -5.79 1.07 12.67
CA ARG A 55 -4.53 1.66 13.18
C ARG A 55 -4.67 3.11 13.64
N GLY A 56 -5.57 3.88 13.03
CA GLY A 56 -5.74 5.32 13.21
C GLY A 56 -5.24 6.15 12.02
N TRP A 57 -5.91 7.27 11.78
CA TRP A 57 -5.66 8.19 10.66
C TRP A 57 -4.26 8.81 10.59
N PRO A 58 -3.54 9.12 11.70
CA PRO A 58 -2.18 9.66 11.60
C PRO A 58 -1.21 8.74 10.84
N HIS A 59 -1.36 7.41 10.96
CA HIS A 59 -0.54 6.47 10.19
C HIS A 59 -0.94 6.41 8.70
N VAL A 60 -2.21 6.70 8.41
CA VAL A 60 -2.68 6.79 7.02
C VAL A 60 -2.07 8.03 6.36
N GLU A 61 -2.05 9.16 7.05
CA GLU A 61 -1.43 10.40 6.56
C GLU A 61 0.05 10.19 6.23
N ASP A 62 0.82 9.62 7.16
CA ASP A 62 2.23 9.26 6.94
C ASP A 62 2.39 8.35 5.69
N ALA A 63 1.53 7.35 5.54
CA ALA A 63 1.57 6.42 4.42
C ALA A 63 1.22 7.08 3.08
N LEU A 64 0.27 8.01 3.08
CA LEU A 64 -0.12 8.78 1.90
C LEU A 64 1.02 9.70 1.44
N GLU A 65 1.79 10.28 2.36
CA GLU A 65 3.00 11.03 2.02
C GLU A 65 4.03 10.13 1.32
N GLN A 66 4.29 8.94 1.87
CA GLN A 66 5.19 7.97 1.24
C GLN A 66 4.70 7.56 -0.15
N ALA A 67 3.39 7.36 -0.31
CA ALA A 67 2.79 6.97 -1.59
C ALA A 67 2.90 8.09 -2.63
N ARG A 68 2.59 9.34 -2.25
CA ARG A 68 2.71 10.52 -3.10
C ARG A 68 4.11 10.63 -3.68
N ASP A 69 5.15 10.48 -2.85
CA ASP A 69 6.53 10.58 -3.31
C ASP A 69 6.88 9.47 -4.31
N VAL A 70 6.45 8.22 -4.05
CA VAL A 70 6.67 7.10 -4.97
C VAL A 70 5.91 7.30 -6.29
N PHE A 71 4.71 7.86 -6.25
CA PHE A 71 3.94 8.17 -7.45
C PHE A 71 4.61 9.25 -8.30
N ALA A 72 5.18 10.28 -7.67
CA ALA A 72 5.96 11.30 -8.36
C ALA A 72 7.22 10.72 -9.01
N GLU A 73 7.93 9.82 -8.32
CA GLU A 73 9.10 9.11 -8.87
C GLU A 73 8.77 8.20 -10.06
N SER A 74 7.55 7.64 -10.10
CA SER A 74 7.14 6.68 -11.15
C SER A 74 6.57 7.35 -12.40
N ASN A 75 6.24 8.64 -12.32
CA ASN A 75 5.77 9.47 -13.44
C ASN A 75 6.92 10.25 -14.12
N ALA A 76 8.15 10.08 -13.64
CA ALA A 76 9.38 10.61 -14.24
C ALA A 76 10.06 9.53 -15.10
#